data_AF-A0A2E0K188-F1
#
_entry.id   AF-A0A2E0K188-F1
#
_cell.length_a   1.000
_cell.length_b   1.000
_cell.length_c   1.000
_cell.angle_alpha   90.00
_cell.angle_beta   90.00
_cell.angle_gamma   90.00
#
_symmetry.space_group_name_H-M   'P 1'
#
loop_
_entity.id
_entity.type
_entity.pdbx_description
1 polymer ?
#
loop_
_entity_poly.entity_id
_entity_poly.type
_entity_poly.pdbx_seq_one_letter_code
_entity_poly.pdbx_strand_id
1 'polypeptide(L)' 'LAVAEAWRLPQLNSVLIPEGMDDATVRGRLLNEFDLEVGAGLGELAGKQWRIGLMGSSSNDVNINRCLRAFEAVLR' A
#
# COMPACT_ATOMS: atom_id res chain seq x y z
N LEU A 1 -0.97 -9.60 -9.17
CA LEU A 1 -1.44 -9.76 -7.76
C LEU A 1 -1.08 -11.16 -7.29
N ALA A 2 -0.70 -11.32 -6.02
CA ALA A 2 -0.08 -12.55 -5.50
C ALA A 2 -0.99 -13.79 -5.50
N VAL A 3 -2.31 -13.61 -5.54
CA VAL A 3 -3.31 -14.70 -5.53
C VAL A 3 -4.42 -14.45 -6.55
N ALA A 4 -5.10 -15.54 -6.96
CA ALA A 4 -6.29 -15.46 -7.80
C ALA A 4 -7.42 -14.72 -7.08
N GLU A 5 -8.33 -14.13 -7.86
CA GLU A 5 -9.33 -13.18 -7.37
C GLU A 5 -10.22 -13.71 -6.25
N ALA A 6 -10.70 -14.95 -6.38
CA ALA A 6 -11.54 -15.61 -5.38
C ALA A 6 -10.88 -15.76 -4.00
N TRP A 7 -9.55 -15.62 -3.91
CA TRP A 7 -8.78 -15.77 -2.67
C TRP A 7 -8.25 -14.44 -2.12
N ARG A 8 -8.62 -13.31 -2.74
CA ARG A 8 -8.20 -11.98 -2.26
C ARG A 8 -9.06 -11.57 -1.07
N LEU A 9 -8.41 -10.96 -0.07
CA LEU A 9 -9.09 -10.36 1.07
C LEU A 9 -9.34 -8.87 0.77
N PRO A 10 -10.60 -8.42 0.56
CA PRO A 10 -10.86 -7.03 0.16
C PRO A 10 -10.37 -5.98 1.15
N GLN A 11 -10.36 -6.31 2.44
CA GLN A 11 -9.95 -5.42 3.52
C GLN A 11 -8.44 -5.20 3.58
N LEU A 12 -7.64 -6.07 2.96
CA LEU A 12 -6.17 -6.00 3.01
C LEU A 12 -5.56 -6.38 1.66
N ASN A 13 -5.18 -5.37 0.90
CA ASN A 13 -4.66 -5.53 -0.44
C ASN A 13 -3.13 -5.65 -0.41
N SER A 14 -2.61 -6.76 -0.95
CA SER A 14 -1.17 -6.94 -1.18
C SER A 14 -0.79 -6.36 -2.54
N VAL A 15 0.15 -5.42 -2.53
CA VAL A 15 0.69 -4.76 -3.73
C VAL A 15 2.19 -4.97 -3.78
N LEU A 16 2.71 -5.50 -4.88
CA LEU A 16 4.14 -5.73 -5.05
C LEU A 16 4.89 -4.40 -5.11
N ILE A 17 6.07 -4.37 -4.48
CA ILE A 17 6.98 -3.23 -4.59
C ILE A 17 7.62 -3.28 -5.99
N PRO A 18 7.59 -2.18 -6.77
CA PRO A 18 8.26 -2.11 -8.06
C PRO A 18 9.77 -2.36 -7.93
N GLU A 19 10.37 -2.91 -8.98
CA GLU A 19 11.81 -3.13 -9.03
C GLU A 19 12.58 -1.81 -8.86
N GLY A 20 13.68 -1.85 -8.09
CA GLY A 20 14.51 -0.69 -7.81
C GLY A 20 13.97 0.27 -6.74
N MET A 21 12.79 0.01 -6.19
CA MET A 21 12.18 0.84 -5.15
C MET A 21 12.45 0.29 -3.74
N ASP A 22 12.80 1.16 -2.81
CA ASP A 22 12.99 0.81 -1.40
C ASP A 22 11.68 0.96 -0.60
N ASP A 23 11.31 -0.08 0.15
CA ASP A 23 10.09 -0.12 0.95
C ASP A 23 10.02 1.02 1.98
N ALA A 24 11.06 1.14 2.81
CA ALA A 24 11.07 2.06 3.93
C ALA A 24 11.05 3.51 3.46
N THR A 25 11.76 3.82 2.37
CA THR A 25 11.79 5.14 1.75
C THR A 25 10.42 5.53 1.24
N VAL A 26 9.74 4.68 0.46
CA VAL A 26 8.40 5.00 -0.07
C VAL A 26 7.39 5.19 1.05
N ARG A 27 7.32 4.25 2.01
CA ARG A 27 6.38 4.37 3.13
C ARG A 27 6.67 5.59 4.01
N GLY A 28 7.94 5.91 4.20
CA GLY A 28 8.36 7.11 4.91
C GLY A 28 7.88 8.38 4.21
N ARG A 29 8.00 8.46 2.89
CA ARG A 29 7.46 9.58 2.11
C ARG A 29 5.94 9.67 2.19
N LEU A 30 5.22 8.56 2.05
CA LEU A 30 3.76 8.52 2.20
C LEU A 30 3.31 9.06 3.56
N LEU A 31 3.97 8.63 4.64
CA LEU A 31 3.63 9.09 5.99
C LEU A 31 3.96 10.57 6.17
N ASN A 32 5.16 11.00 5.79
CA ASN A 32 5.64 12.36 6.08
C ASN A 32 5.05 13.44 5.16
N GLU A 33 4.79 13.12 3.88
CA GLU A 33 4.27 14.08 2.90
C GLU A 33 2.73 14.09 2.84
N PHE A 34 2.08 12.97 3.17
CA PHE A 34 0.63 12.79 2.97
C PHE A 34 -0.14 12.37 4.22
N ASP A 35 0.52 12.18 5.37
CA ASP A 35 -0.11 11.63 6.59
C ASP A 35 -0.82 10.30 6.29
N LEU A 36 -0.16 9.46 5.47
CA LEU A 36 -0.70 8.19 4.99
C LEU A 36 0.19 7.03 5.45
N GLU A 37 -0.30 6.27 6.43
CA GLU A 37 0.36 5.05 6.88
C GLU A 37 0.04 3.88 5.94
N VAL A 38 1.08 3.17 5.48
CA VAL A 38 0.98 1.93 4.71
C VAL A 38 1.78 0.84 5.41
N GLY A 39 1.21 -0.36 5.50
CA GLY A 39 1.88 -1.49 6.13
C GLY A 39 2.97 -2.08 5.23
N ALA A 40 4.13 -2.40 5.80
CA ALA A 40 5.14 -3.21 5.15
C ALA A 40 4.67 -4.67 4.98
N GLY A 41 5.28 -5.41 4.06
CA GLY A 41 5.22 -6.87 4.03
C GLY A 41 5.78 -7.49 5.32
N LEU A 42 5.34 -8.70 5.64
CA LEU A 42 5.71 -9.41 6.88
C LEU A 42 6.33 -10.75 6.54
N GLY A 43 7.24 -11.23 7.40
CA GLY A 43 7.90 -12.53 7.23
C GLY A 43 8.61 -12.64 5.87
N GLU A 44 8.32 -13.71 5.14
CA GLU A 44 8.91 -13.96 3.81
C GLU A 44 8.58 -12.90 2.75
N LEU A 45 7.58 -12.05 3.02
CA LEU A 45 7.12 -10.98 2.14
C LEU A 45 7.65 -9.60 2.55
N ALA A 46 8.43 -9.50 3.63
CA ALA A 46 9.09 -8.25 4.03
C ALA A 46 9.99 -7.72 2.90
N GLY A 47 9.87 -6.42 2.60
CA GLY A 47 10.60 -5.76 1.50
C GLY A 47 10.15 -6.15 0.08
N LYS A 48 9.09 -6.98 -0.07
CA LYS A 48 8.59 -7.42 -1.40
C LYS A 48 7.22 -6.87 -1.76
N GLN A 49 6.43 -6.52 -0.76
CA GLN A 49 5.07 -6.00 -0.95
C GLN A 49 4.70 -4.98 0.11
N TRP A 50 3.71 -4.15 -0.21
CA TRP A 50 2.95 -3.35 0.73
C TRP A 50 1.60 -4.00 1.06
N ARG A 51 1.05 -3.63 2.21
CA ARG A 51 -0.29 -3.98 2.66
C ARG A 51 -1.13 -2.72 2.79
N ILE A 52 -2.11 -2.56 1.92
CA ILE A 52 -3.02 -1.42 1.90
C ILE A 52 -4.36 -1.84 2.52
N GLY A 53 -4.67 -1.26 3.68
CA GLY A 53 -5.86 -1.58 4.45
C GLY A 53 -7.07 -0.75 4.03
N LEU A 54 -8.20 -1.40 3.79
CA LEU A 54 -9.52 -0.80 3.64
C LEU A 54 -10.38 -1.27 4.82
N MET A 55 -10.31 -0.56 5.94
CA MET A 55 -10.99 -0.96 7.18
C MET A 55 -11.66 0.23 7.87
N GLY A 56 -12.85 0.01 8.43
CA GLY A 56 -13.57 1.04 9.19
C GLY A 56 -13.86 2.29 8.36
N SER A 57 -13.58 3.47 8.90
CA SER A 57 -13.86 4.75 8.24
C SER A 57 -12.95 5.03 7.03
N SER A 58 -11.83 4.33 6.87
CA SER A 58 -10.95 4.49 5.71
C SER A 58 -11.50 3.84 4.44
N SER A 59 -12.49 2.95 4.55
CA SER A 59 -13.11 2.22 3.43
C SER A 59 -14.13 3.05 2.67
N ASN A 60 -13.70 4.16 2.07
CA ASN A 60 -14.55 4.98 1.20
C ASN A 60 -13.74 5.56 0.03
N ASP A 61 -14.45 5.94 -1.02
CA ASP A 61 -13.83 6.39 -2.28
C ASP A 61 -12.93 7.61 -2.11
N VAL A 62 -13.21 8.52 -1.18
CA VAL A 62 -12.38 9.70 -0.94
C VAL A 62 -11.00 9.29 -0.42
N ASN A 63 -10.97 8.40 0.57
CA ASN A 63 -9.73 7.90 1.16
C ASN A 63 -8.96 6.99 0.18
N ILE A 64 -9.67 6.17 -0.59
CA ILE A 64 -9.07 5.34 -1.64
C ILE A 64 -8.40 6.22 -2.70
N ASN A 65 -9.09 7.24 -3.19
CA ASN A 65 -8.53 8.15 -4.18
C ASN A 65 -7.35 8.95 -3.62
N ARG A 66 -7.40 9.41 -2.36
CA ARG A 66 -6.26 10.06 -1.69
C ARG A 66 -5.06 9.13 -1.63
N CYS A 67 -5.26 7.87 -1.26
CA CYS A 67 -4.21 6.85 -1.22
C CYS A 67 -3.55 6.67 -2.59
N LEU A 68 -4.34 6.47 -3.65
CA LEU A 68 -3.82 6.31 -5.02
C LEU A 68 -3.02 7.53 -5.49
N ARG A 69 -3.48 8.74 -5.19
CA ARG A 69 -2.77 9.98 -5.55
C ARG A 69 -1.46 10.17 -4.78
N ALA A 70 -1.43 9.79 -3.50
CA ALA A 70 -0.19 9.80 -2.72
C ALA A 70 0.83 8.82 -3.31
N PHE A 71 0.42 7.60 -3.66
CA PHE A 71 1.27 6.65 -4.36
C PHE A 71 1.78 7.19 -5.71
N GLU A 72 0.91 7.81 -6.51
CA GLU A 72 1.31 8.44 -7.77
C GLU A 72 2.38 9.52 -7.57
N ALA A 73 2.30 10.31 -6.50
CA ALA A 73 3.27 11.36 -6.22
C ALA A 73 4.64 10.82 -5.75
N VAL A 74 4.65 9.74 -4.95
CA VAL A 74 5.90 9.20 -4.40
C VAL A 74 6.63 8.23 -5.32
N LEU A 75 5.92 7.60 -6.28
CA LEU A 75 6.48 6.62 -7.21
C LEU A 75 6.97 7.21 -8.54
N ARG A 76 6.82 8.53 -8.73
CA ARG A 76 7.38 9.25 -9.89
C ARG A 76 8.88 9.52 -9.75
#